data_AF-A0A9E4HFL1-F1
#
_entry.id   AF-A0A9E4HFL1-F1
#
_cell.length_a   1.000
_cell.length_b   1.000
_cell.length_c   1.000
_cell.angle_alpha   90.00
_cell.angle_beta   90.00
_cell.angle_gamma   90.00
#
_symmetry.space_group_name_H-M   'P 1'
#
loop_
_entity.id
_entity.type
_entity.pdbx_description
1 polymer ?
#
loop_
_entity_poly.entity_id
_entity_poly.type
_entity_poly.pdbx_seq_one_letter_code
_entity_poly.pdbx_strand_id
1 'polypeptide(L)'
;HIGDANGDANDDEMVLGYDGTTTGTISVNGTTSMNITTTEVTFTGNTDIDGTLTVDSGATVTAGGLEVSAGGAAITGNSSVTGSFNLVDTASALLLNNSAGTSGQVLVSKGGGATPEWDDMSSAAWGLSGNEETTPGIEEGGNYLGTSDATDLVIATNATERIRVDTDGDVGIGTNAPCRSMLMEVLRYGRQPP
;
A
#
# COMPACT_ATOMS: atom_id res chain seq x y z
N HIS A 1 36.49 -18.62 -51.25
CA HIS A 1 37.03 -17.77 -52.32
C HIS A 1 36.02 -16.65 -52.48
N ILE A 2 36.29 -15.48 -51.91
CA ILE A 2 35.45 -14.29 -52.09
C ILE A 2 36.37 -13.28 -52.73
N GLY A 3 36.16 -13.05 -54.02
CA GLY A 3 36.63 -11.85 -54.67
C GLY A 3 35.39 -11.13 -55.18
N ASP A 4 35.32 -9.83 -54.95
CA ASP A 4 35.60 -8.98 -56.08
C ASP A 4 36.72 -8.00 -55.70
N ALA A 5 37.46 -7.60 -56.72
CA ALA A 5 38.55 -6.65 -56.65
C ALA A 5 38.15 -5.41 -57.46
N ASN A 6 36.91 -4.95 -57.29
CA ASN A 6 36.39 -3.80 -58.02
C ASN A 6 36.25 -2.60 -57.09
N GLY A 7 37.38 -2.08 -56.59
CA GLY A 7 37.73 -0.67 -56.34
C GLY A 7 36.70 0.39 -55.91
N ASP A 8 35.48 0.05 -55.51
CA ASP A 8 34.45 0.97 -55.01
C ASP A 8 34.28 0.74 -53.52
N ALA A 9 34.98 1.54 -52.72
CA ALA A 9 35.08 1.39 -51.27
C ALA A 9 33.76 1.73 -50.52
N ASN A 10 32.63 1.83 -51.22
CA ASN A 10 31.36 2.28 -50.63
C ASN A 10 30.25 1.21 -50.62
N ASP A 11 30.44 0.05 -51.26
CA ASP A 11 29.38 -0.96 -51.46
C ASP A 11 29.71 -2.36 -50.90
N ASP A 12 30.62 -2.46 -49.92
CA ASP A 12 30.95 -3.74 -49.28
C ASP A 12 29.89 -4.16 -48.24
N GLU A 13 28.68 -4.51 -48.70
CA GLU A 13 27.74 -5.28 -47.88
C GLU A 13 28.26 -6.72 -47.75
N MET A 14 28.89 -7.03 -46.62
CA MET A 14 29.31 -8.40 -46.30
C MET A 14 28.09 -9.27 -45.96
N VAL A 15 27.48 -9.87 -46.99
CA VAL A 15 26.38 -10.83 -46.84
C VAL A 15 26.94 -12.22 -46.50
N LEU A 16 26.89 -12.59 -45.22
CA LEU A 16 27.18 -13.96 -44.77
C LEU A 16 25.94 -14.85 -44.92
N GLY A 17 25.84 -15.58 -46.03
CA GLY A 17 24.85 -16.65 -46.17
C GLY A 17 25.31 -17.92 -45.43
N TYR A 18 24.73 -18.20 -44.27
CA TYR A 18 25.01 -19.41 -43.49
C TYR A 18 23.71 -20.03 -42.98
N ASP A 19 23.46 -21.30 -43.33
CA ASP A 19 22.26 -22.08 -42.98
C ASP A 19 22.54 -23.18 -41.92
N GLY A 20 23.72 -23.16 -41.29
CA GLY A 20 24.16 -24.16 -40.32
C GLY A 20 24.17 -23.69 -38.86
N THR A 21 24.77 -24.49 -37.98
CA THR A 21 24.99 -24.16 -36.55
C THR A 21 26.43 -23.70 -36.33
N THR A 22 26.63 -22.44 -35.94
CA THR A 22 27.95 -21.92 -35.55
C THR A 22 28.25 -22.32 -34.11
N THR A 23 29.37 -23.01 -33.87
CA THR A 23 29.90 -23.23 -32.52
C THR A 23 30.99 -22.20 -32.23
N GLY A 24 30.79 -21.29 -31.27
CA GLY A 24 31.77 -20.27 -30.89
C GLY A 24 31.12 -18.95 -30.48
N THR A 25 31.93 -17.91 -30.30
CA THR A 25 31.47 -16.55 -29.99
C THR A 25 31.34 -15.73 -31.28
N ILE A 26 30.19 -15.08 -31.47
CA ILE A 26 30.02 -14.05 -32.50
C ILE A 26 30.20 -12.70 -31.79
N SER A 27 31.26 -11.97 -32.12
CA SER A 27 31.51 -10.62 -31.60
C SER A 27 31.30 -9.62 -32.72
N VAL A 28 30.38 -8.69 -32.53
CA VAL A 28 30.14 -7.57 -33.43
C VAL A 28 30.54 -6.29 -32.70
N ASN A 29 31.63 -5.66 -33.15
CA ASN A 29 32.21 -4.49 -32.51
C ASN A 29 32.03 -3.25 -33.40
N GLY A 30 31.72 -2.11 -32.79
CA GLY A 30 31.65 -0.82 -33.49
C GLY A 30 30.37 -0.55 -34.29
N THR A 31 29.38 -1.45 -34.26
CA THR A 31 28.06 -1.24 -34.88
C THR A 31 27.10 -0.49 -33.95
N THR A 32 26.24 0.37 -34.49
CA THR A 32 25.17 1.06 -33.72
C THR A 32 24.00 0.14 -33.39
N SER A 33 23.77 -0.90 -34.20
CA SER A 33 22.70 -1.87 -34.00
C SER A 33 23.05 -3.23 -34.62
N MET A 34 22.47 -4.29 -34.04
CA MET A 34 22.38 -5.62 -34.63
C MET A 34 20.90 -5.91 -34.84
N ASN A 35 20.49 -6.27 -36.05
CA ASN A 35 19.10 -6.59 -36.35
C ASN A 35 18.95 -8.10 -36.58
N ILE A 36 18.12 -8.76 -35.77
CA ILE A 36 17.84 -10.20 -35.86
C ILE A 36 16.34 -10.34 -36.12
N THR A 37 15.98 -10.91 -37.27
CA THR A 37 14.59 -11.02 -37.74
C THR A 37 13.97 -12.39 -37.50
N THR A 38 14.51 -13.15 -36.53
CA THR A 38 13.99 -14.47 -36.16
C THR A 38 12.72 -14.33 -35.31
N THR A 39 11.92 -15.40 -35.27
CA THR A 39 10.73 -15.45 -34.40
C THR A 39 11.09 -15.58 -32.92
N GLU A 40 12.26 -16.12 -32.63
CA GLU A 40 12.76 -16.36 -31.28
C GLU A 40 14.29 -16.21 -31.26
N VAL A 41 14.80 -15.67 -30.16
CA VAL A 41 16.22 -15.68 -29.79
C VAL A 41 16.31 -16.29 -28.40
N THR A 42 17.02 -17.41 -28.27
CA THR A 42 17.15 -18.14 -27.00
C THR A 42 18.56 -17.98 -26.43
N PHE A 43 18.67 -17.56 -25.17
CA PHE A 43 19.92 -17.57 -24.40
C PHE A 43 19.82 -18.65 -23.32
N THR A 44 20.77 -19.58 -23.29
CA THR A 44 20.76 -20.72 -22.35
C THR A 44 21.53 -20.45 -21.06
N GLY A 45 22.21 -19.31 -20.98
CA GLY A 45 22.95 -18.85 -19.80
C GLY A 45 22.55 -17.44 -19.40
N ASN A 46 23.39 -16.81 -18.57
CA ASN A 46 23.21 -15.42 -18.20
C ASN A 46 23.41 -14.51 -19.42
N THR A 47 22.53 -13.51 -19.54
CA THR A 47 22.70 -12.40 -20.49
C THR A 47 23.11 -11.18 -19.70
N ASP A 48 24.25 -10.59 -20.05
CA ASP A 48 24.73 -9.32 -19.49
C ASP A 48 24.49 -8.21 -20.51
N ILE A 49 23.96 -7.07 -20.06
CA ILE A 49 23.61 -5.93 -20.92
C ILE A 49 24.18 -4.67 -20.27
N ASP A 50 25.25 -4.14 -20.84
CA ASP A 50 25.83 -2.85 -20.45
C ASP A 50 25.04 -1.71 -21.10
N GLY A 51 23.87 -1.41 -20.53
CA GLY A 51 22.95 -0.39 -21.04
C GLY A 51 21.48 -0.69 -20.77
N THR A 52 20.63 -0.40 -21.76
CA THR A 52 19.17 -0.55 -21.64
C THR A 52 18.68 -1.76 -22.42
N LEU A 53 17.82 -2.56 -21.80
CA LEU A 53 16.97 -3.54 -22.49
C LEU A 53 15.58 -2.93 -22.72
N THR A 54 15.16 -2.81 -23.97
CA THR A 54 13.81 -2.38 -24.36
C THR A 54 13.04 -3.56 -24.95
N VAL A 55 11.79 -3.78 -24.51
CA VAL A 55 10.93 -4.87 -24.99
C VAL A 55 9.56 -4.31 -25.38
N ASP A 56 9.24 -4.31 -26.66
CA ASP A 56 8.04 -3.65 -27.18
C ASP A 56 6.73 -4.42 -26.90
N SER A 57 6.81 -5.74 -26.70
CA SER A 57 5.66 -6.63 -26.52
C SER A 57 5.55 -7.24 -25.11
N GLY A 58 6.29 -6.69 -24.14
CA GLY A 58 6.30 -7.13 -22.74
C GLY A 58 7.26 -8.29 -22.45
N ALA A 59 7.70 -8.40 -21.20
CA ALA A 59 8.60 -9.45 -20.73
C ALA A 59 7.89 -10.35 -19.69
N THR A 60 8.13 -11.66 -19.76
CA THR A 60 7.58 -12.63 -18.79
C THR A 60 8.73 -13.40 -18.13
N VAL A 61 8.72 -13.46 -16.80
CA VAL A 61 9.66 -14.28 -16.01
C VAL A 61 8.89 -15.46 -15.43
N THR A 62 9.21 -16.67 -15.86
CA THR A 62 8.48 -17.89 -15.47
C THR A 62 9.08 -18.60 -14.26
N ALA A 63 10.31 -18.27 -13.88
CA ALA A 63 11.02 -18.80 -12.72
C ALA A 63 12.09 -17.82 -12.21
N GLY A 64 12.52 -17.94 -10.95
CA GLY A 64 13.62 -17.13 -10.38
C GLY A 64 13.23 -15.71 -9.93
N GLY A 65 12.14 -15.14 -10.44
CA GLY A 65 11.68 -13.79 -10.11
C GLY A 65 12.52 -12.70 -10.77
N LEU A 66 12.16 -11.44 -10.50
CA LEU A 66 12.92 -10.27 -10.93
C LEU A 66 13.66 -9.69 -9.71
N GLU A 67 14.98 -9.58 -9.79
CA GLU A 67 15.80 -8.89 -8.80
C GLU A 67 16.23 -7.52 -9.34
N VAL A 68 16.02 -6.47 -8.56
CA VAL A 68 16.46 -5.11 -8.87
C VAL A 68 17.36 -4.64 -7.74
N SER A 69 18.68 -4.72 -7.95
CA SER A 69 19.69 -4.52 -6.91
C SER A 69 20.04 -3.05 -6.64
N ALA A 70 19.73 -2.14 -7.56
CA ALA A 70 19.94 -0.71 -7.41
C ALA A 70 18.91 0.09 -8.22
N GLY A 71 18.62 1.33 -7.83
CA GLY A 71 17.79 2.28 -8.59
C GLY A 71 16.27 2.03 -8.59
N GLY A 72 15.82 0.83 -8.18
CA GLY A 72 14.41 0.46 -8.15
C GLY A 72 13.79 0.28 -9.54
N ALA A 73 12.52 -0.14 -9.58
CA ALA A 73 11.74 -0.27 -10.82
C ALA A 73 10.61 0.76 -10.83
N ALA A 74 10.60 1.65 -11.83
CA ALA A 74 9.46 2.53 -12.06
C ALA A 74 8.33 1.75 -12.74
N ILE A 75 7.20 1.61 -12.06
CA ILE A 75 5.99 0.98 -12.61
C ILE A 75 4.95 2.08 -12.84
N THR A 76 4.72 2.45 -14.09
CA THR A 76 3.78 3.51 -14.48
C THR A 76 2.37 3.00 -14.74
N GLY A 77 2.21 1.69 -14.89
CA GLY A 77 0.92 1.00 -14.99
C GLY A 77 0.51 0.36 -13.67
N ASN A 78 -0.47 -0.54 -13.75
CA ASN A 78 -0.91 -1.31 -12.59
C ASN A 78 0.09 -2.42 -12.29
N SER A 79 0.24 -2.75 -11.00
CA SER A 79 0.96 -3.93 -10.55
C SER A 79 0.02 -4.80 -9.70
N SER A 80 0.14 -6.12 -9.82
CA SER A 80 -0.61 -7.09 -9.01
C SER A 80 0.37 -8.05 -8.36
N VAL A 81 0.20 -8.26 -7.06
CA VAL A 81 1.00 -9.21 -6.28
C VAL A 81 0.05 -10.24 -5.71
N THR A 82 0.16 -11.48 -6.16
CA THR A 82 -0.62 -12.61 -5.64
C THR A 82 0.02 -13.25 -4.40
N GLY A 83 1.31 -13.00 -4.20
CA GLY A 83 2.06 -13.37 -3.00
C GLY A 83 2.10 -12.25 -1.96
N SER A 84 3.14 -12.25 -1.13
CA SER A 84 3.37 -11.20 -0.14
C SER A 84 4.08 -10.00 -0.74
N PHE A 85 3.64 -8.80 -0.36
CA PHE A 85 4.41 -7.57 -0.51
C PHE A 85 5.23 -7.36 0.77
N ASN A 86 6.56 -7.36 0.66
CA ASN A 86 7.46 -7.26 1.80
C ASN A 86 8.29 -5.98 1.70
N LEU A 87 8.13 -5.09 2.68
CA LEU A 87 8.95 -3.91 2.87
C LEU A 87 10.00 -4.24 3.92
N VAL A 88 11.26 -4.29 3.52
CA VAL A 88 12.38 -4.67 4.40
C VAL A 88 13.20 -3.42 4.68
N ASP A 89 13.71 -3.27 5.91
CA ASP A 89 14.51 -2.13 6.40
C ASP A 89 13.75 -0.83 6.74
N THR A 90 14.48 0.15 7.27
CA THR A 90 13.92 1.45 7.73
C THR A 90 13.76 2.49 6.61
N ALA A 91 14.26 2.21 5.40
CA ALA A 91 14.15 3.08 4.24
C ALA A 91 12.99 2.68 3.31
N SER A 92 12.45 1.47 3.45
CA SER A 92 11.34 0.94 2.64
C SER A 92 9.95 1.38 3.13
N ALA A 93 9.69 2.70 3.14
CA ALA A 93 8.36 3.21 3.46
C ALA A 93 7.34 2.95 2.33
N LEU A 94 6.09 2.62 2.71
CA LEU A 94 4.98 2.68 1.76
C LEU A 94 4.59 4.14 1.55
N LEU A 95 4.86 4.67 0.35
CA LEU A 95 4.53 6.04 0.00
C LEU A 95 3.12 6.13 -0.61
N LEU A 96 2.36 7.11 -0.15
CA LEU A 96 1.07 7.50 -0.71
C LEU A 96 1.14 8.97 -1.07
N ASN A 97 0.96 9.30 -2.36
CA ASN A 97 1.15 10.66 -2.87
C ASN A 97 2.49 11.30 -2.41
N ASN A 98 3.57 10.52 -2.48
CA ASN A 98 4.93 10.89 -2.02
C ASN A 98 5.08 11.12 -0.50
N SER A 99 4.13 10.68 0.33
CA SER A 99 4.22 10.77 1.80
C SER A 99 4.30 9.38 2.44
N ALA A 100 5.22 9.22 3.40
CA ALA A 100 5.37 8.01 4.22
C ALA A 100 4.43 7.98 5.44
N GLY A 101 3.66 9.06 5.66
CA GLY A 101 2.89 9.24 6.90
C GLY A 101 3.80 9.50 8.11
N THR A 102 3.19 9.48 9.29
CA THR A 102 3.88 9.60 10.59
C THR A 102 3.53 8.42 11.50
N SER A 103 4.30 8.26 12.58
CA SER A 103 4.13 7.15 13.51
C SER A 103 2.73 7.13 14.13
N GLY A 104 2.05 5.99 14.02
CA GLY A 104 0.70 5.76 14.59
C GLY A 104 -0.44 5.97 13.61
N GLN A 105 -0.15 6.48 12.41
CA GLN A 105 -1.15 6.63 11.36
C GLN A 105 -1.53 5.28 10.74
N VAL A 106 -2.76 5.24 10.23
CA VAL A 106 -3.30 4.09 9.51
C VAL A 106 -3.60 4.47 8.07
N LEU A 107 -3.60 3.46 7.20
CA LEU A 107 -4.01 3.65 5.82
C LEU A 107 -5.53 3.72 5.73
N VAL A 108 -6.04 4.82 5.19
CA VAL A 108 -7.48 5.04 4.99
C VAL A 108 -7.82 5.13 3.51
N SER A 109 -8.79 4.33 3.09
CA SER A 109 -9.36 4.43 1.73
C SER A 109 -10.17 5.71 1.59
N LYS A 110 -10.02 6.40 0.46
CA LYS A 110 -10.82 7.57 0.09
C LYS A 110 -11.91 7.27 -0.93
N GLY A 111 -12.19 5.99 -1.17
CA GLY A 111 -13.16 5.56 -2.16
C GLY A 111 -12.60 5.52 -3.59
N GLY A 112 -13.47 5.24 -4.56
CA GLY A 112 -13.08 5.00 -5.95
C GLY A 112 -12.45 6.25 -6.61
N GLY A 113 -11.30 6.06 -7.25
CA GLY A 113 -10.61 7.11 -8.01
C GLY A 113 -9.77 8.08 -7.19
N ALA A 114 -9.75 7.95 -5.86
CA ALA A 114 -8.88 8.72 -4.98
C ALA A 114 -7.71 7.88 -4.48
N THR A 115 -6.54 8.50 -4.34
CA THR A 115 -5.38 7.88 -3.70
C THR A 115 -5.67 7.69 -2.20
N PRO A 116 -5.46 6.50 -1.62
CA PRO A 116 -5.51 6.32 -0.17
C PRO A 116 -4.53 7.26 0.54
N GLU A 117 -4.80 7.60 1.79
CA GLU A 117 -3.91 8.47 2.58
C GLU A 117 -3.61 7.90 3.96
N TRP A 118 -2.55 8.42 4.57
CA TRP A 118 -2.23 8.20 5.97
C TRP A 118 -3.07 9.15 6.82
N ASP A 119 -3.83 8.59 7.75
CA ASP A 119 -4.72 9.35 8.63
C ASP A 119 -4.52 8.95 10.09
N ASP A 120 -4.85 9.85 11.01
CA ASP A 120 -4.86 9.56 12.43
C ASP A 120 -6.14 8.79 12.80
N MET A 121 -6.04 7.77 13.65
CA MET A 121 -7.21 6.99 14.11
C MET A 121 -8.20 7.79 14.98
N SER A 122 -7.92 9.08 15.26
CA SER A 122 -8.69 9.91 16.20
C SER A 122 -10.14 10.15 15.77
N SER A 123 -10.44 10.07 14.47
CA SER A 123 -11.80 10.27 13.94
C SER A 123 -12.72 9.05 14.15
N ALA A 124 -12.18 7.87 14.45
CA ALA A 124 -12.91 6.61 14.46
C ALA A 124 -13.08 5.97 15.85
N ALA A 125 -12.52 6.57 16.92
CA ALA A 125 -12.58 6.01 18.27
C ALA A 125 -12.56 7.09 19.36
N TRP A 126 -13.00 6.71 20.57
CA TRP A 126 -12.75 7.49 21.79
C TRP A 126 -11.29 7.28 22.25
N GLY A 127 -10.50 8.35 22.25
CA GLY A 127 -9.08 8.32 22.60
C GLY A 127 -8.82 8.18 24.10
N LEU A 128 -7.67 7.59 24.45
CA LEU A 128 -7.22 7.46 25.85
C LEU A 128 -6.95 8.82 26.53
N SER A 129 -6.67 9.85 25.73
CA SER A 129 -6.49 11.23 26.18
C SER A 129 -7.74 12.10 25.96
N GLY A 130 -8.86 11.49 25.54
CA GLY A 130 -10.07 12.20 25.13
C GLY A 130 -10.07 12.61 23.64
N ASN A 131 -11.23 13.15 23.21
CA ASN A 131 -11.43 13.68 21.86
C ASN A 131 -11.70 15.19 21.96
N GLU A 132 -11.08 15.97 21.07
CA GLU A 132 -11.35 17.39 20.90
C GLU A 132 -12.36 17.62 19.75
N GLU A 133 -12.89 18.83 19.64
CA GLU A 133 -13.79 19.26 18.55
C GLU A 133 -15.05 18.39 18.31
N THR A 134 -15.51 17.66 19.33
CA THR A 134 -16.74 16.88 19.23
C THR A 134 -17.96 17.78 19.02
N THR A 135 -18.91 17.35 18.18
CA THR A 135 -20.28 17.86 18.10
C THR A 135 -21.21 16.92 18.86
N PRO A 136 -21.60 17.21 20.12
CA PRO A 136 -22.39 16.27 20.91
C PRO A 136 -23.78 16.03 20.30
N GLY A 137 -24.17 14.75 20.18
CA GLY A 137 -25.51 14.37 19.70
C GLY A 137 -25.54 12.96 19.13
N ILE A 138 -26.75 12.39 19.00
CA ILE A 138 -26.98 11.07 18.39
C ILE A 138 -27.46 11.16 16.93
N GLU A 139 -27.64 12.37 16.42
CA GLU A 139 -28.06 12.64 15.05
C GLU A 139 -26.91 12.39 14.05
N GLU A 140 -27.20 12.46 12.76
CA GLU A 140 -26.17 12.36 11.70
C GLU A 140 -25.03 13.37 11.95
N GLY A 141 -23.79 12.86 12.06
CA GLY A 141 -22.60 13.66 12.36
C GLY A 141 -22.38 13.99 13.84
N GLY A 142 -23.29 13.58 14.73
CA GLY A 142 -23.13 13.71 16.18
C GLY A 142 -22.10 12.73 16.75
N ASN A 143 -21.47 13.13 17.86
CA ASN A 143 -20.48 12.33 18.57
C ASN A 143 -20.96 12.02 19.99
N TYR A 144 -20.84 10.76 20.41
CA TYR A 144 -21.18 10.31 21.75
C TYR A 144 -20.40 9.04 22.11
N LEU A 145 -20.23 8.81 23.42
CA LEU A 145 -19.76 7.53 23.96
C LEU A 145 -21.00 6.72 24.30
N GLY A 146 -21.27 5.66 23.54
CA GLY A 146 -22.46 4.86 23.73
C GLY A 146 -22.69 3.85 22.62
N THR A 147 -23.87 3.26 22.66
CA THR A 147 -24.40 2.33 21.67
C THR A 147 -25.49 3.03 20.86
N SER A 148 -25.61 2.67 19.57
CA SER A 148 -26.65 3.20 18.68
C SER A 148 -27.88 2.30 18.59
N ASP A 149 -27.84 1.14 19.25
CA ASP A 149 -28.90 0.15 19.29
C ASP A 149 -29.37 -0.10 20.73
N ALA A 150 -30.34 -1.02 20.91
CA ALA A 150 -30.85 -1.40 22.22
C ALA A 150 -29.89 -2.38 22.92
N THR A 151 -28.67 -1.91 23.18
CA THR A 151 -27.62 -2.61 23.93
C THR A 151 -27.04 -1.70 24.99
N ASP A 152 -26.77 -2.26 26.17
CA ASP A 152 -26.20 -1.52 27.30
C ASP A 152 -24.77 -1.01 27.01
N LEU A 153 -24.44 0.20 27.49
CA LEU A 153 -23.05 0.68 27.57
C LEU A 153 -22.44 0.24 28.91
N VAL A 154 -21.29 -0.43 28.87
CA VAL A 154 -20.59 -0.91 30.08
C VAL A 154 -19.18 -0.34 30.18
N ILE A 155 -18.84 0.21 31.35
CA ILE A 155 -17.47 0.57 31.74
C ILE A 155 -17.02 -0.41 32.82
N ALA A 156 -15.90 -1.10 32.58
CA ALA A 156 -15.39 -2.16 33.43
C ALA A 156 -13.89 -1.98 33.75
N THR A 157 -13.46 -2.48 34.90
CA THR A 157 -12.03 -2.61 35.26
C THR A 157 -11.79 -3.97 35.90
N ASN A 158 -10.64 -4.60 35.60
CA ASN A 158 -10.30 -5.95 36.08
C ASN A 158 -11.40 -6.99 35.77
N ALA A 159 -11.90 -7.00 34.53
CA ALA A 159 -13.01 -7.85 34.09
C ALA A 159 -14.28 -7.75 34.96
N THR A 160 -14.44 -6.65 35.71
CA THR A 160 -15.58 -6.39 36.59
C THR A 160 -16.26 -5.11 36.14
N GLU A 161 -17.57 -5.19 35.91
CA GLU A 161 -18.40 -4.04 35.61
C GLU A 161 -18.36 -3.01 36.74
N ARG A 162 -18.15 -1.74 36.39
CA ARG A 162 -18.10 -0.60 37.33
C ARG A 162 -19.25 0.36 37.09
N ILE A 163 -19.58 0.61 35.83
CA ILE A 163 -20.71 1.45 35.43
C ILE A 163 -21.42 0.76 34.27
N ARG A 164 -22.75 0.80 34.28
CA ARG A 164 -23.60 0.44 33.14
C ARG A 164 -24.63 1.53 32.91
N VAL A 165 -24.91 1.80 31.64
CA VAL A 165 -26.13 2.47 31.20
C VAL A 165 -26.93 1.41 30.47
N ASP A 166 -28.07 1.00 31.02
CA ASP A 166 -28.90 -0.02 30.39
C ASP A 166 -29.71 0.54 29.21
N THR A 167 -30.37 -0.35 28.46
CA THR A 167 -31.23 0.04 27.34
C THR A 167 -32.39 0.95 27.71
N ASP A 168 -32.82 0.94 28.97
CA ASP A 168 -33.89 1.79 29.49
C ASP A 168 -33.38 3.18 29.93
N GLY A 169 -32.07 3.42 29.82
CA GLY A 169 -31.38 4.65 30.18
C GLY A 169 -30.99 4.74 31.66
N ASP A 170 -31.15 3.67 32.43
CA ASP A 170 -30.86 3.63 33.84
C ASP A 170 -29.36 3.37 34.09
N VAL A 171 -28.77 4.15 34.99
CA VAL A 171 -27.33 4.07 35.29
C VAL A 171 -27.09 3.28 36.56
N GLY A 172 -26.32 2.19 36.44
CA GLY A 172 -25.83 1.41 37.57
C GLY A 172 -24.37 1.75 37.86
N ILE A 173 -24.03 1.99 39.13
CA ILE A 173 -22.64 2.11 39.60
C ILE A 173 -22.38 0.99 40.60
N GLY A 174 -21.48 0.07 40.26
CA GLY A 174 -21.16 -1.12 41.07
C GLY A 174 -22.27 -2.17 41.14
N THR A 175 -23.28 -2.09 40.26
CA THR A 175 -24.37 -3.07 40.11
C THR A 175 -24.64 -3.31 38.62
N ASN A 176 -24.99 -4.54 38.25
CA ASN A 176 -25.35 -4.95 36.89
C ASN A 176 -26.88 -4.98 36.65
N ALA A 177 -27.66 -4.66 37.68
CA ALA A 177 -29.11 -4.52 37.62
C ALA A 177 -29.46 -3.14 38.17
N PRO A 178 -29.27 -2.06 37.38
CA PRO A 178 -29.70 -0.73 37.78
C PRO A 178 -31.22 -0.73 38.07
N CYS A 179 -31.63 0.07 39.04
CA CYS A 179 -33.03 0.23 39.40
C CYS A 179 -33.40 1.71 39.48
N ARG A 180 -34.51 2.10 38.86
CA ARG A 180 -35.04 3.48 38.78
C ARG A 180 -35.25 4.21 40.11
N SER A 181 -35.05 3.55 41.25
CA SER A 181 -35.45 4.06 42.57
C SER A 181 -34.53 5.13 43.16
N MET A 182 -33.38 5.45 42.53
CA MET A 182 -32.49 6.50 43.01
C MET A 182 -32.59 7.75 42.13
N LEU A 183 -33.71 8.48 42.23
CA LEU A 183 -33.74 9.88 41.82
C LEU A 183 -32.71 10.64 42.68
N MET A 184 -31.49 10.83 42.17
CA MET A 184 -30.58 11.83 42.71
C MET A 184 -31.07 13.20 42.25
N GLU A 185 -32.01 13.77 43.01
CA GLU A 185 -32.29 15.20 42.91
C GLU A 185 -31.09 15.93 43.52
N VAL A 186 -30.17 16.42 42.68
CA VAL A 186 -29.18 17.41 43.10
C VAL A 186 -29.95 18.70 43.35
N LEU A 187 -30.47 18.86 44.57
CA LEU A 187 -30.93 20.15 45.05
C LEU A 187 -29.76 21.11 44.91
N ARG A 188 -29.85 22.08 43.99
CA ARG A 188 -28.94 23.22 43.99
C ARG A 188 -29.18 23.94 45.30
N TYR A 189 -28.30 23.73 46.28
CA TYR A 189 -28.32 24.51 47.52
C TYR A 189 -27.84 25.92 47.19
N GLY A 190 -28.75 26.74 46.65
CA GLY A 190 -28.58 28.18 46.62
C GLY A 190 -28.59 28.67 48.06
N ARG A 191 -27.41 28.99 48.60
CA ARG A 191 -27.30 29.77 49.85
C ARG A 191 -28.00 31.10 49.61
N GLN A 192 -29.20 31.31 50.16
CA GLN A 192 -29.80 32.62 50.25
C GLN A 192 -29.03 33.41 51.33
N PRO A 193 -28.31 34.50 51.01
CA PRO A 193 -27.75 35.39 52.02
C PRO A 193 -28.87 36.25 52.66
N PRO A 194 -28.64 36.82 53.85
CA PRO A 194 -29.68 37.32 54.76
C PRO A 194 -30.55 38.44 54.19
#